data_AF-A0A0K6II24-F1
#
_entry.id   AF-A0A0K6II24-F1
#
_cell.length_a   1.000
_cell.length_b   1.000
_cell.length_c   1.000
_cell.angle_alpha   90.00
_cell.angle_beta   90.00
_cell.angle_gamma   90.00
#
_symmetry.space_group_name_H-M   'P 1'
#
loop_
_entity.id
_entity.type
_entity.pdbx_description
1 polymer ?
#
loop_
_entity_poly.entity_id
_entity_poly.type
_entity_poly.pdbx_seq_one_letter_code
_entity_poly.pdbx_strand_id
1 'polypeptide(L)'
;MRFYYTQKQQSGHAGLMFLLIFPALFGLFVWSTDGARMLQSDARLTDAMEVAVLAVSAQASDENDVREATAKRFINDYFSDVEASNITVTSSKTAKTEGEGDDEKRFFEYDLSVKVERDTIFQKNNGSTLSYGDSFKMGRTAVARKGLSEAVDVVLVSDYSSSMYEGWDGGAQRKFKDLNDIVDEIADELKHYNDQNPNFVNTLSVVGFDYYTSESTSYEVEKCWWFSCWYETVTERMFAHHLICNRNPYEVQRNKFRSLTSDCKYQGVFFEGAIKDSYYVDANATVANIFNLNHPSNQHSLDKSEVQNTSKSVFETIPLSSNFLNIKSIVNDSGRFNISEYSGSGTASYAGLIRAAQIAETGMNPRRLIIILSDGVDSKSSITDKLISAGLCSEIIDTLSEEVVNGNNVRAEMAAIGFDYSVSSNPQMANCVGEERVYSAVNTEDIKNKILSLISEEVGSLVR
;
A
#
# COMPACT_ATOMS: atom_id res chain seq x y z
N MET A 1 -25.97 -40.54 82.89
CA MET A 1 -24.65 -40.67 82.25
C MET A 1 -24.16 -39.27 81.89
N ARG A 2 -23.17 -38.74 82.60
CA ARG A 2 -22.48 -37.48 82.26
C ARG A 2 -21.08 -37.85 81.76
N PHE A 3 -20.82 -37.61 80.48
CA PHE A 3 -19.47 -37.70 79.93
C PHE A 3 -18.74 -36.39 80.25
N TYR A 4 -17.71 -36.45 81.09
CA TYR A 4 -16.76 -35.36 81.29
C TYR A 4 -15.64 -35.50 80.27
N TYR A 5 -15.53 -34.53 79.35
CA TYR A 5 -14.40 -34.42 78.42
C TYR A 5 -13.38 -33.45 79.04
N THR A 6 -12.28 -33.96 79.58
CA THR A 6 -11.15 -33.14 80.03
C THR A 6 -10.26 -32.78 78.84
N GLN A 7 -10.32 -31.53 78.39
CA GLN A 7 -9.34 -30.97 77.45
C GLN A 7 -7.96 -30.91 78.13
N LYS A 8 -7.01 -31.68 77.61
CA LYS A 8 -5.59 -31.60 77.96
C LYS A 8 -4.99 -30.38 77.25
N GLN A 9 -4.71 -29.31 77.99
CA GLN A 9 -3.98 -28.15 77.44
C GLN A 9 -2.56 -28.58 77.07
N GLN A 10 -2.21 -28.46 75.79
CA GLN A 10 -0.85 -28.69 75.31
C GLN A 10 0.02 -27.45 75.58
N SER A 11 1.20 -27.68 76.15
CA SER A 11 2.20 -26.68 76.50
C SER A 11 2.82 -26.05 75.24
N GLY A 12 3.09 -24.75 75.29
CA GLY A 12 3.47 -23.84 74.18
C GLY A 12 4.73 -24.14 73.35
N HIS A 13 5.15 -25.40 73.23
CA HIS A 13 6.25 -25.84 72.37
C HIS A 13 5.96 -25.60 70.88
N ALA A 14 4.70 -25.70 70.44
CA ALA A 14 4.32 -25.40 69.06
C ALA A 14 4.53 -23.91 68.71
N GLY A 15 4.27 -23.01 69.65
CA GLY A 15 4.52 -21.57 69.46
C GLY A 15 6.00 -21.23 69.38
N LEU A 16 6.85 -21.91 70.17
CA LEU A 16 8.30 -21.79 70.10
C LEU A 16 8.88 -22.31 68.78
N MET A 17 8.40 -23.46 68.30
CA MET A 17 8.80 -23.99 66.98
C MET A 17 8.36 -23.06 65.84
N PHE A 18 7.15 -22.48 65.92
CA PHE A 18 6.68 -21.50 64.95
C PHE A 18 7.56 -20.25 64.92
N LEU A 19 7.92 -19.69 66.08
CA LEU A 19 8.81 -18.53 66.19
C LEU A 19 10.20 -18.78 65.58
N LEU A 20 10.70 -20.02 65.65
CA LEU A 20 12.00 -20.39 65.06
C LEU A 20 11.95 -20.58 63.55
N ILE A 21 10.87 -21.16 63.01
CA ILE A 21 10.75 -21.52 61.59
C ILE A 21 10.18 -20.37 60.74
N PHE A 22 9.28 -19.57 61.31
CA PHE A 22 8.57 -18.51 60.58
C PHE A 22 9.51 -17.52 59.87
N PRO A 23 10.60 -17.01 60.47
CA PRO A 23 11.52 -16.10 59.77
C PRO A 23 12.18 -16.74 58.55
N ALA A 24 12.50 -18.04 58.60
CA ALA A 24 13.10 -18.76 57.49
C ALA A 24 12.11 -18.95 56.32
N LEU A 25 10.86 -19.35 56.63
CA LEU A 25 9.81 -19.48 55.61
C LEU A 25 9.41 -18.12 55.02
N PHE A 26 9.35 -17.07 55.84
CA PHE A 26 9.05 -15.72 55.38
C PHE A 26 10.16 -15.17 54.48
N GLY A 27 11.44 -15.42 54.82
CA GLY A 27 12.56 -15.06 53.93
C GLY A 27 12.48 -15.76 52.57
N LEU A 28 12.15 -17.05 52.55
CA LEU A 28 11.89 -17.79 51.31
C LEU A 28 10.72 -17.20 50.51
N PHE A 29 9.64 -16.82 51.19
CA PHE A 29 8.47 -16.19 50.56
C PHE A 29 8.83 -14.85 49.91
N VAL A 30 9.57 -13.99 50.61
CA VAL A 30 10.04 -12.68 50.08
C VAL A 30 10.87 -12.89 48.83
N TRP A 31 11.90 -13.75 48.89
CA TRP A 31 12.74 -14.05 47.73
C TRP A 31 11.97 -14.70 46.58
N SER A 32 11.04 -15.60 46.88
CA SER A 32 10.22 -16.26 45.85
C SER A 32 9.31 -15.24 45.15
N THR A 33 8.75 -14.29 45.91
CA THR A 33 7.83 -13.28 45.37
C THR A 33 8.57 -12.25 44.51
N ASP A 34 9.66 -11.67 45.03
CA ASP A 34 10.48 -10.71 44.27
C ASP A 34 11.17 -11.40 43.08
N GLY A 35 11.64 -12.64 43.26
CA GLY A 35 12.23 -13.44 42.18
C GLY A 35 11.22 -13.74 41.07
N ALA A 36 9.99 -14.14 41.41
CA ALA A 36 8.92 -14.33 40.42
C ALA A 36 8.57 -13.03 39.70
N ARG A 37 8.51 -11.90 40.41
CA ARG A 37 8.24 -10.58 39.82
C ARG A 37 9.36 -10.15 38.88
N MET A 38 10.62 -10.43 39.23
CA MET A 38 11.78 -10.14 38.38
C MET A 38 11.70 -10.92 37.07
N LEU A 39 11.45 -12.23 37.13
CA LEU A 39 11.29 -13.08 35.94
C LEU A 39 10.11 -12.65 35.06
N GLN A 40 8.98 -12.30 35.66
CA GLN A 40 7.83 -11.78 34.93
C GLN A 40 8.13 -10.44 34.26
N SER A 41 8.85 -9.56 34.93
CA SER A 41 9.20 -8.24 34.40
C SER A 41 10.21 -8.35 33.26
N ASP A 42 11.16 -9.29 33.37
CA ASP A 42 12.15 -9.55 32.34
C ASP A 42 11.50 -10.14 31.07
N ALA A 43 10.56 -11.09 31.22
CA ALA A 43 9.78 -11.61 30.09
C ALA A 43 8.94 -10.52 29.42
N ARG A 44 8.24 -9.68 30.19
CA ARG A 44 7.49 -8.53 29.65
C ARG A 44 8.39 -7.52 28.94
N LEU A 45 9.62 -7.31 29.42
CA LEU A 45 10.58 -6.44 28.76
C LEU A 45 11.00 -7.01 27.41
N THR A 46 11.20 -8.33 27.31
CA THR A 46 11.45 -9.00 26.03
C THR A 46 10.31 -8.76 25.05
N ASP A 47 9.07 -9.01 25.44
CA ASP A 47 7.90 -8.79 24.58
C ASP A 47 7.79 -7.31 24.14
N ALA A 48 7.93 -6.39 25.08
CA ALA A 48 7.88 -4.95 24.82
C ALA A 48 8.96 -4.50 23.83
N MET A 49 10.16 -5.09 23.94
CA MET A 49 11.28 -4.75 23.06
C MET A 49 11.12 -5.29 21.65
N GLU A 50 10.56 -6.48 21.48
CA GLU A 50 10.23 -7.02 20.15
C GLU A 50 9.27 -6.08 19.41
N VAL A 51 8.23 -5.57 20.08
CA VAL A 51 7.30 -4.60 19.49
C VAL A 51 7.97 -3.24 19.26
N ALA A 52 8.76 -2.76 20.22
CA ALA A 52 9.41 -1.45 20.13
C ALA A 52 10.44 -1.38 19.00
N VAL A 53 11.27 -2.42 18.81
CA VAL A 53 12.28 -2.43 17.74
C VAL A 53 11.65 -2.49 16.35
N LEU A 54 10.52 -3.21 16.21
CA LEU A 54 9.72 -3.23 14.99
C LEU A 54 9.15 -1.83 14.69
N ALA A 55 8.55 -1.18 15.68
CA ALA A 55 8.04 0.19 15.51
C ALA A 55 9.15 1.19 15.16
N VAL A 56 10.34 1.07 15.77
CA VAL A 56 11.51 1.89 15.42
C VAL A 56 11.95 1.66 13.98
N SER A 57 11.94 0.41 13.50
CA SER A 57 12.28 0.10 12.10
C SER A 57 11.22 0.62 11.10
N ALA A 58 9.95 0.69 11.50
CA ALA A 58 8.86 1.20 10.67
C ALA A 58 8.91 2.74 10.53
N GLN A 59 9.28 3.46 11.60
CA GLN A 59 9.36 4.93 11.60
C GLN A 59 10.42 5.47 10.62
N ALA A 60 11.40 4.65 10.20
CA ALA A 60 12.39 4.92 9.15
C ALA A 60 13.30 6.16 9.32
N SER A 61 13.15 6.96 10.39
CA SER A 61 13.95 8.16 10.64
C SER A 61 15.45 7.85 10.82
N ASP A 62 16.31 8.72 10.29
CA ASP A 62 17.77 8.68 10.52
C ASP A 62 18.19 9.37 11.83
N GLU A 63 17.30 10.13 12.45
CA GLU A 63 17.58 10.81 13.71
C GLU A 63 17.41 9.86 14.90
N ASN A 64 18.47 9.70 15.69
CA ASN A 64 18.45 8.83 16.87
C ASN A 64 17.43 9.28 17.92
N ASP A 65 17.24 10.60 18.09
CA ASP A 65 16.31 11.15 19.09
C ASP A 65 14.85 10.74 18.80
N VAL A 66 14.45 10.74 17.52
CA VAL A 66 13.11 10.33 17.08
C VAL A 66 12.89 8.84 17.32
N ARG A 67 13.90 8.02 17.02
CA ARG A 67 13.88 6.56 17.21
C ARG A 67 13.79 6.19 18.70
N GLU A 68 14.58 6.84 19.53
CA GLU A 68 14.57 6.63 20.98
C GLU A 68 13.25 7.10 21.60
N ALA A 69 12.69 8.24 21.16
CA ALA A 69 11.38 8.71 21.60
C ALA A 69 10.26 7.71 21.24
N THR A 70 10.30 7.16 20.03
CA THR A 70 9.35 6.13 19.58
C THR A 70 9.44 4.89 20.46
N ALA A 71 10.64 4.32 20.64
CA ALA A 71 10.84 3.17 21.50
C ALA A 71 10.41 3.44 22.96
N LYS A 72 10.75 4.60 23.53
CA LYS A 72 10.35 4.97 24.90
C LYS A 72 8.84 4.95 25.07
N ARG A 73 8.06 5.40 24.07
CA ARG A 73 6.59 5.37 24.14
C ARG A 73 6.07 3.93 24.28
N PHE A 74 6.56 3.01 23.44
CA PHE A 74 6.15 1.60 23.52
C PHE A 74 6.56 0.94 24.84
N ILE A 75 7.80 1.16 25.31
CA ILE A 75 8.25 0.58 26.58
C ILE A 75 7.45 1.14 27.77
N ASN A 76 7.12 2.44 27.76
CA ASN A 76 6.35 3.08 28.82
C ASN A 76 4.92 2.52 28.92
N ASP A 77 4.30 2.13 27.81
CA ASP A 77 2.99 1.49 27.82
C ASP A 77 3.00 0.11 28.52
N TYR A 78 4.08 -0.65 28.36
CA TYR A 78 4.27 -1.94 29.04
C TYR A 78 4.65 -1.80 30.53
N PHE A 79 5.31 -0.69 30.90
CA PHE A 79 5.81 -0.41 32.25
C PHE A 79 5.23 0.89 32.81
N SER A 80 3.91 1.06 32.73
CA SER A 80 3.21 2.25 33.23
C SER A 80 3.38 2.52 34.72
N ASP A 81 3.85 1.54 35.49
CA ASP A 81 4.15 1.67 36.92
C ASP A 81 5.58 2.13 37.23
N VAL A 82 6.43 2.33 36.21
CA VAL A 82 7.82 2.79 36.33
C VAL A 82 7.93 4.23 35.84
N GLU A 83 8.65 5.08 36.55
CA GLU A 83 8.92 6.45 36.08
C GLU A 83 9.76 6.44 34.80
N ALA A 84 9.43 7.32 33.85
CA ALA A 84 10.13 7.42 32.57
C ALA A 84 11.64 7.75 32.70
N SER A 85 12.05 8.36 33.82
CA SER A 85 13.46 8.62 34.18
C SER A 85 14.27 7.35 34.39
N ASN A 86 13.62 6.25 34.80
CA ASN A 86 14.23 4.94 35.08
C ASN A 86 14.29 4.04 33.83
N ILE A 87 13.90 4.57 32.66
CA ILE A 87 13.94 3.88 31.38
C ILE A 87 15.02 4.52 30.51
N THR A 88 16.11 3.79 30.31
CA THR A 88 17.17 4.19 29.38
C THR A 88 17.00 3.43 28.07
N VAL A 89 16.94 4.15 26.95
CA VAL A 89 16.86 3.59 25.60
C VAL A 89 18.05 4.09 24.82
N THR A 90 18.66 3.21 24.03
CA THR A 90 19.71 3.55 23.08
C THR A 90 19.42 2.86 21.76
N SER A 91 19.50 3.59 20.65
CA SER A 91 19.22 3.05 19.32
C SER A 91 20.35 3.32 18.32
N SER A 92 20.66 2.35 17.45
CA SER A 92 21.60 2.50 16.32
C SER A 92 21.03 1.92 15.04
N LYS A 93 21.32 2.56 13.90
CA LYS A 93 20.93 2.11 12.56
C LYS A 93 22.22 1.86 11.78
N THR A 94 22.37 0.65 11.23
CA THR A 94 23.57 0.25 10.49
C THR A 94 23.17 -0.39 9.16
N ALA A 95 23.74 0.06 8.05
CA ALA A 95 23.60 -0.62 6.77
C ALA A 95 24.50 -1.85 6.73
N LYS A 96 23.94 -3.00 6.36
CA LYS A 96 24.64 -4.28 6.21
C LYS A 96 24.30 -4.93 4.88
N THR A 97 25.20 -5.79 4.41
CA THR A 97 25.04 -6.61 3.22
C THR A 97 25.35 -8.06 3.58
N GLU A 98 24.57 -9.00 3.04
CA GLU A 98 24.69 -10.44 3.29
C GLU A 98 24.53 -11.19 1.96
N GLY A 99 25.52 -12.01 1.59
CA GLY A 99 25.59 -12.68 0.28
C GLY A 99 26.79 -12.21 -0.56
N GLU A 100 27.04 -12.91 -1.67
CA GLU A 100 28.14 -12.63 -2.61
C GLU A 100 27.62 -12.85 -4.04
N GLY A 101 27.73 -11.85 -4.92
CA GLY A 101 27.22 -11.93 -6.31
C GLY A 101 25.77 -11.45 -6.48
N ASP A 102 24.98 -12.10 -7.35
CA ASP A 102 23.56 -11.76 -7.64
C ASP A 102 22.61 -11.97 -6.45
N ASP A 103 23.03 -12.71 -5.42
CA ASP A 103 22.25 -12.97 -4.20
C ASP A 103 22.56 -11.98 -3.04
N GLU A 104 23.18 -10.83 -3.32
CA GLU A 104 23.54 -9.82 -2.31
C GLU A 104 22.30 -9.14 -1.71
N LYS A 105 21.90 -9.53 -0.50
CA LYS A 105 20.81 -8.90 0.25
C LYS A 105 21.34 -7.76 1.10
N ARG A 106 20.83 -6.55 0.86
CA ARG A 106 21.16 -5.37 1.66
C ARG A 106 20.05 -5.09 2.65
N PHE A 107 20.38 -4.74 3.88
CA PHE A 107 19.41 -4.41 4.92
C PHE A 107 19.94 -3.35 5.88
N PHE A 108 19.02 -2.58 6.45
CA PHE A 108 19.28 -1.78 7.63
C PHE A 108 18.99 -2.61 8.88
N GLU A 109 20.02 -2.75 9.71
CA GLU A 109 19.89 -3.33 11.03
C GLU A 109 19.65 -2.22 12.05
N TYR A 110 18.54 -2.35 12.78
CA TYR A 110 18.12 -1.46 13.86
C TYR A 110 18.37 -2.18 15.18
N ASP A 111 19.39 -1.75 15.90
CA ASP A 111 19.65 -2.22 17.26
C ASP A 111 18.94 -1.32 18.26
N LEU A 112 18.24 -1.94 19.21
CA LEU A 112 17.60 -1.26 20.32
C LEU A 112 18.08 -1.90 21.62
N SER A 113 18.65 -1.09 22.53
CA SER A 113 18.97 -1.52 23.89
C SER A 113 18.12 -0.74 24.88
N VAL A 114 17.42 -1.46 25.75
CA VAL A 114 16.55 -0.87 26.77
C VAL A 114 16.98 -1.38 28.14
N LYS A 115 17.09 -0.46 29.09
CA LYS A 115 17.30 -0.76 30.52
C LYS A 115 16.19 -0.14 31.34
N VAL A 116 15.54 -0.97 32.16
CA VAL A 116 14.48 -0.57 33.07
C VAL A 116 14.91 -0.89 34.50
N GLU A 117 14.82 0.10 35.37
CA GLU A 117 14.99 -0.07 36.81
C GLU A 117 13.63 -0.07 37.51
N ARG A 118 13.34 -1.11 38.29
CA ARG A 118 12.06 -1.29 38.99
C ARG A 118 12.28 -1.65 40.45
N ASP A 119 11.40 -1.14 41.29
CA ASP A 119 11.45 -1.39 42.73
C ASP A 119 10.97 -2.79 43.11
N THR A 120 11.60 -3.36 44.14
CA THR A 120 11.14 -4.61 44.78
C THR A 120 9.90 -4.36 45.63
N ILE A 121 9.12 -5.41 45.92
CA ILE A 121 7.97 -5.28 46.82
C ILE A 121 8.45 -5.08 48.26
N PHE A 122 9.48 -5.84 48.65
CA PHE A 122 10.02 -5.83 50.01
C PHE A 122 11.29 -5.00 50.09
N GLN A 123 11.15 -3.68 50.06
CA GLN A 123 12.28 -2.75 50.17
C GLN A 123 12.92 -2.77 51.56
N LYS A 124 14.25 -2.66 51.62
CA LYS A 124 15.00 -2.60 52.87
C LYS A 124 14.76 -1.26 53.57
N ASN A 125 14.62 -0.18 52.80
CA ASN A 125 14.43 1.17 53.34
C ASN A 125 13.05 1.39 53.99
N ASN A 126 12.07 0.52 53.72
CA ASN A 126 10.74 0.55 54.34
C ASN A 126 10.61 -0.37 55.56
N GLY A 127 11.72 -0.77 56.17
CA GLY A 127 11.74 -1.49 57.45
C GLY A 127 11.64 -3.01 57.36
N SER A 128 11.78 -3.60 56.17
CA SER A 128 11.88 -5.06 56.04
C SER A 128 13.27 -5.55 56.45
N THR A 129 13.34 -6.42 57.46
CA THR A 129 14.59 -7.06 57.90
C THR A 129 15.09 -8.15 56.94
N LEU A 130 14.21 -8.64 56.06
CA LEU A 130 14.50 -9.64 55.04
C LEU A 130 14.05 -9.06 53.68
N SER A 131 15.01 -8.70 52.84
CA SER A 131 14.78 -8.03 51.57
C SER A 131 15.81 -8.50 50.54
N TYR A 132 15.42 -8.54 49.26
CA TYR A 132 16.32 -8.82 48.14
C TYR A 132 17.18 -7.59 47.75
N GLY A 133 16.77 -6.38 48.16
CA GLY A 133 17.30 -5.08 47.73
C GLY A 133 16.15 -4.08 47.54
N ASP A 134 16.45 -2.81 47.29
CA ASP A 134 15.40 -1.79 47.09
C ASP A 134 14.87 -1.76 45.63
N SER A 135 15.76 -2.01 44.65
CA SER A 135 15.42 -2.08 43.23
C SER A 135 16.17 -3.22 42.52
N PHE A 136 15.69 -3.58 41.33
CA PHE A 136 16.37 -4.47 40.40
C PHE A 136 16.38 -3.87 38.99
N LYS A 137 17.43 -4.18 38.23
CA LYS A 137 17.65 -3.68 36.86
C LYS A 137 17.47 -4.81 35.87
N MET A 138 16.75 -4.53 34.79
CA MET A 138 16.61 -5.44 33.66
C MET A 138 17.11 -4.72 32.42
N GLY A 139 17.88 -5.42 31.60
CA GLY A 139 18.44 -4.88 30.38
C GLY A 139 18.30 -5.92 29.28
N ARG A 140 17.76 -5.51 28.14
CA ARG A 140 17.58 -6.37 26.98
C ARG A 140 18.01 -5.61 25.73
N THR A 141 18.36 -6.37 24.70
CA THR A 141 18.72 -5.86 23.37
C THR A 141 17.89 -6.63 22.37
N ALA A 142 17.33 -5.94 21.39
CA ALA A 142 16.57 -6.51 20.30
C ALA A 142 17.07 -5.89 18.99
N VAL A 143 17.00 -6.70 17.93
CA VAL A 143 17.47 -6.33 16.61
C VAL A 143 16.37 -6.57 15.60
N ALA A 144 16.06 -5.56 14.79
CA ALA A 144 15.20 -5.71 13.62
C ALA A 144 16.01 -5.42 12.35
N ARG A 145 15.79 -6.22 11.32
CA ARG A 145 16.34 -6.00 9.97
C ARG A 145 15.23 -5.55 9.05
N LYS A 146 15.34 -4.33 8.54
CA LYS A 146 14.53 -3.88 7.41
C LYS A 146 15.36 -4.11 6.16
N GLY A 147 14.89 -4.95 5.23
CA GLY A 147 15.56 -5.07 3.95
C GLY A 147 15.60 -3.70 3.28
N LEU A 148 16.69 -3.42 2.56
CA LEU A 148 16.62 -2.40 1.54
C LEU A 148 15.72 -2.99 0.48
N SER A 149 14.42 -2.66 0.57
CA SER A 149 13.38 -3.09 -0.34
C SER A 149 13.92 -2.99 -1.75
N GLU A 150 13.75 -4.08 -2.49
CA GLU A 150 13.92 -4.12 -3.93
C GLU A 150 13.25 -2.87 -4.53
N ALA A 151 13.88 -2.30 -5.56
CA ALA A 151 13.27 -1.21 -6.30
C ALA A 151 11.85 -1.61 -6.71
N VAL A 152 10.94 -0.64 -6.72
CA VAL A 152 9.54 -0.87 -7.07
C VAL A 152 9.17 -0.13 -8.35
N ASP A 153 8.39 -0.81 -9.19
CA ASP A 153 7.67 -0.19 -10.29
C ASP A 153 6.26 0.14 -9.81
N VAL A 154 5.97 1.44 -9.66
CA VAL A 154 4.68 1.94 -9.21
C VAL A 154 3.88 2.41 -10.42
N VAL A 155 2.69 1.85 -10.62
CA VAL A 155 1.75 2.27 -11.66
C VAL A 155 0.50 2.85 -11.02
N LEU A 156 0.33 4.17 -11.14
CA LEU A 156 -0.85 4.86 -10.64
C LEU A 156 -1.95 4.85 -11.70
N VAL A 157 -3.10 4.26 -11.37
CA VAL A 157 -4.29 4.21 -12.22
C VAL A 157 -5.19 5.36 -11.81
N SER A 158 -5.12 6.44 -12.57
CA SER A 158 -5.65 7.74 -12.18
C SER A 158 -6.95 8.07 -12.89
N ASP A 159 -8.00 8.30 -12.11
CA ASP A 159 -9.33 8.64 -12.61
C ASP A 159 -9.39 10.12 -13.06
N TYR A 160 -9.60 10.33 -14.36
CA TYR A 160 -9.84 11.64 -14.97
C TYR A 160 -11.25 11.75 -15.59
N SER A 161 -12.18 10.92 -15.10
CA SER A 161 -13.58 10.98 -15.47
C SER A 161 -14.29 12.20 -14.87
N SER A 162 -15.47 12.53 -15.39
CA SER A 162 -16.21 13.72 -14.96
C SER A 162 -16.60 13.75 -13.47
N SER A 163 -16.70 12.61 -12.79
CA SER A 163 -16.98 12.55 -11.34
C SER A 163 -15.84 13.15 -10.50
N MET A 164 -14.63 13.19 -11.06
CA MET A 164 -13.44 13.77 -10.42
C MET A 164 -13.34 15.31 -10.58
N TYR A 165 -14.32 15.95 -11.25
CA TYR A 165 -14.37 17.40 -11.41
C TYR A 165 -14.77 18.15 -10.13
N GLU A 166 -15.62 17.54 -9.30
CA GLU A 166 -16.09 18.19 -8.07
C GLU A 166 -14.99 18.25 -7.00
N GLY A 167 -15.21 19.12 -6.01
CA GLY A 167 -14.46 19.05 -4.76
C GLY A 167 -14.89 17.84 -3.93
N TRP A 168 -14.18 17.60 -2.84
CA TRP A 168 -14.45 16.52 -1.90
C TRP A 168 -14.15 17.01 -0.49
N ASP A 169 -14.70 16.36 0.53
CA ASP A 169 -14.61 16.85 1.92
C ASP A 169 -13.16 16.85 2.45
N GLY A 170 -12.30 16.03 1.86
CA GLY A 170 -10.90 15.85 2.23
C GLY A 170 -9.88 16.79 1.59
N GLY A 171 -10.30 17.70 0.70
CA GLY A 171 -9.39 18.55 -0.06
C GLY A 171 -9.88 19.98 -0.26
N ALA A 172 -8.94 20.90 -0.51
CA ALA A 172 -9.25 22.31 -0.80
C ALA A 172 -9.50 22.57 -2.30
N GLN A 173 -9.20 21.59 -3.15
CA GLN A 173 -9.29 21.69 -4.60
C GLN A 173 -10.31 20.68 -5.17
N ARG A 174 -10.34 20.57 -6.50
CA ARG A 174 -11.08 19.50 -7.19
C ARG A 174 -10.33 18.19 -7.02
N LYS A 175 -11.03 17.06 -6.94
CA LYS A 175 -10.42 15.73 -6.73
C LYS A 175 -9.26 15.45 -7.68
N PHE A 176 -9.41 15.73 -8.98
CA PHE A 176 -8.33 15.49 -9.95
C PHE A 176 -7.08 16.37 -9.74
N LYS A 177 -7.22 17.55 -9.14
CA LYS A 177 -6.07 18.40 -8.82
C LYS A 177 -5.33 17.89 -7.59
N ASP A 178 -6.07 17.47 -6.57
CA ASP A 178 -5.46 16.81 -5.41
C ASP A 178 -4.80 15.50 -5.84
N LEU A 179 -5.35 14.78 -6.83
CA LEU A 179 -4.70 13.64 -7.46
C LEU A 179 -3.36 14.02 -8.11
N ASN A 180 -3.29 15.12 -8.86
CA ASN A 180 -2.02 15.61 -9.42
C ASN A 180 -0.99 15.94 -8.33
N ASP A 181 -1.44 16.59 -7.25
CA ASP A 181 -0.59 16.91 -6.10
C ASP A 181 -0.06 15.61 -5.44
N ILE A 182 -0.90 14.57 -5.30
CA ILE A 182 -0.48 13.25 -4.80
C ILE A 182 0.60 12.63 -5.70
N VAL A 183 0.44 12.69 -7.02
CA VAL A 183 1.45 12.18 -7.96
C VAL A 183 2.78 12.90 -7.77
N ASP A 184 2.76 14.22 -7.61
CA ASP A 184 3.93 15.05 -7.37
C ASP A 184 4.68 14.64 -6.09
N GLU A 185 3.94 14.41 -5.01
CA GLU A 185 4.51 14.00 -3.71
C GLU A 185 5.11 12.59 -3.76
N ILE A 186 4.43 11.64 -4.41
CA ILE A 186 4.97 10.28 -4.62
C ILE A 186 6.25 10.34 -5.46
N ALA A 187 6.26 11.17 -6.51
CA ALA A 187 7.41 11.35 -7.37
C ALA A 187 8.60 11.93 -6.58
N ASP A 188 8.37 12.87 -5.66
CA ASP A 188 9.41 13.43 -4.79
C ASP A 188 9.96 12.40 -3.79
N GLU A 189 9.09 11.58 -3.19
CA GLU A 189 9.50 10.55 -2.24
C GLU A 189 10.28 9.42 -2.94
N LEU A 190 9.80 8.93 -4.09
CA LEU A 190 10.53 7.93 -4.88
C LEU A 190 11.86 8.49 -5.39
N LYS A 191 11.92 9.78 -5.73
CA LYS A 191 13.18 10.46 -6.04
C LYS A 191 14.12 10.45 -4.85
N HIS A 192 13.63 10.76 -3.65
CA HIS A 192 14.44 10.75 -2.43
C HIS A 192 15.07 9.37 -2.19
N TYR A 193 14.30 8.29 -2.35
CA TYR A 193 14.83 6.92 -2.25
C TYR A 193 15.88 6.60 -3.32
N ASN A 194 15.64 7.00 -4.57
CA ASN A 194 16.59 6.78 -5.67
C ASN A 194 17.90 7.54 -5.47
N ASP A 195 17.84 8.78 -4.97
CA ASP A 195 19.02 9.60 -4.68
C ASP A 195 19.89 8.96 -3.57
N GLN A 196 19.26 8.28 -2.61
CA GLN A 196 19.97 7.54 -1.55
C GLN A 196 20.52 6.20 -2.02
N ASN A 197 19.92 5.57 -3.04
CA ASN A 197 20.22 4.21 -3.48
C ASN A 197 20.34 4.10 -5.01
N PRO A 198 21.44 4.59 -5.63
CA PRO A 198 21.58 4.65 -7.08
C PRO A 198 21.59 3.30 -7.80
N ASN A 199 21.76 2.19 -7.07
CA ASN A 199 21.72 0.83 -7.64
C ASN A 199 20.29 0.27 -7.78
N PHE A 200 19.32 0.85 -7.08
CA PHE A 200 17.93 0.39 -7.04
C PHE A 200 17.04 1.56 -7.42
N VAL A 201 16.68 1.60 -8.71
CA VAL A 201 15.95 2.73 -9.28
C VAL A 201 14.46 2.39 -9.29
N ASN A 202 13.72 2.98 -8.36
CA ASN A 202 12.27 2.96 -8.39
C ASN A 202 11.77 3.71 -9.63
N THR A 203 10.71 3.22 -10.24
CA THR A 203 10.08 3.88 -11.38
C THR A 203 8.61 4.15 -11.11
N LEU A 204 8.10 5.21 -11.72
CA LEU A 204 6.72 5.65 -11.59
C LEU A 204 6.08 5.76 -12.96
N SER A 205 4.84 5.32 -13.07
CA SER A 205 3.95 5.51 -14.22
C SER A 205 2.62 6.07 -13.76
N VAL A 206 1.99 6.85 -14.63
CA VAL A 206 0.65 7.39 -14.42
C VAL A 206 -0.20 7.01 -15.62
N VAL A 207 -1.29 6.30 -15.38
CA VAL A 207 -2.24 5.87 -16.39
C VAL A 207 -3.55 6.61 -16.15
N GLY A 208 -3.78 7.66 -16.92
CA GLY A 208 -5.07 8.35 -16.91
C GLY A 208 -6.15 7.54 -17.61
N PHE A 209 -7.35 7.49 -17.03
CA PHE A 209 -8.50 6.84 -17.63
C PHE A 209 -9.81 7.62 -17.48
N ASP A 210 -10.73 7.36 -18.41
CA ASP A 210 -12.16 7.63 -18.27
C ASP A 210 -12.97 6.41 -18.76
N TYR A 211 -13.74 6.50 -19.85
CA TYR A 211 -14.20 5.33 -20.62
C TYR A 211 -13.08 4.69 -21.45
N TYR A 212 -12.02 5.46 -21.71
CA TYR A 212 -10.90 5.10 -22.53
C TYR A 212 -9.59 5.37 -21.79
N THR A 213 -8.53 4.79 -22.31
CA THR A 213 -7.16 5.22 -22.05
C THR A 213 -6.68 5.98 -23.28
N SER A 214 -5.68 6.84 -23.10
CA SER A 214 -5.17 7.67 -24.18
C SER A 214 -3.64 7.68 -24.22
N GLU A 215 -3.13 7.91 -25.42
CA GLU A 215 -1.72 8.06 -25.69
C GLU A 215 -1.50 9.17 -26.71
N SER A 216 -0.53 10.04 -26.44
CA SER A 216 -0.16 11.13 -27.35
C SER A 216 0.80 10.61 -28.41
N THR A 217 0.37 10.63 -29.67
CA THR A 217 1.20 10.24 -30.82
C THR A 217 1.55 11.47 -31.65
N SER A 218 2.83 11.68 -31.90
CA SER A 218 3.31 12.74 -32.79
C SER A 218 3.68 12.16 -34.15
N TYR A 219 3.17 12.76 -35.22
CA TYR A 219 3.52 12.40 -36.59
C TYR A 219 3.75 13.64 -37.43
N GLU A 220 4.60 13.51 -38.44
CA GLU A 220 4.89 14.60 -39.38
C GLU A 220 3.83 14.61 -40.48
N VAL A 221 3.17 15.75 -40.64
CA VAL A 221 2.18 15.96 -41.69
C VAL A 221 2.77 16.94 -42.68
N GLU A 222 2.84 16.54 -43.95
CA GLU A 222 3.23 17.45 -45.01
C GLU A 222 2.06 18.38 -45.32
N LYS A 223 2.23 19.68 -45.04
CA LYS A 223 1.29 20.72 -45.43
C LYS A 223 1.82 21.45 -46.65
N CYS A 224 1.04 21.44 -47.72
CA CYS A 224 1.35 22.12 -48.96
C CYS A 224 0.40 23.30 -49.16
N TRP A 225 0.96 24.46 -49.51
CA TRP A 225 0.21 25.62 -49.94
C TRP A 225 0.78 26.19 -51.24
N TRP A 226 -0.06 26.22 -52.28
CA TRP A 226 0.27 26.64 -53.66
C TRP A 226 1.42 25.87 -54.33
N PHE A 227 2.67 26.18 -53.97
CA PHE A 227 3.90 25.59 -54.51
C PHE A 227 4.98 25.38 -53.44
N SER A 228 4.64 25.53 -52.16
CA SER A 228 5.57 25.30 -51.04
C SER A 228 4.95 24.31 -50.07
N CYS A 229 5.72 23.29 -49.71
CA CYS A 229 5.36 22.31 -48.71
C CYS A 229 6.34 22.44 -47.53
N TRP A 230 5.82 22.24 -46.32
CA TRP A 230 6.62 22.09 -45.11
C TRP A 230 6.07 20.95 -44.28
N TYR A 231 6.94 20.34 -43.50
CA TYR A 231 6.54 19.33 -42.52
C TYR A 231 6.15 20.04 -41.23
N GLU A 232 4.97 19.70 -40.72
CA GLU A 232 4.49 20.14 -39.41
C GLU A 232 4.31 18.91 -38.54
N THR A 233 4.95 18.88 -37.38
CA THR A 233 4.70 17.84 -36.39
C THR A 233 3.36 18.12 -35.74
N VAL A 234 2.40 17.23 -35.96
CA VAL A 234 1.10 17.27 -35.29
C VAL A 234 1.10 16.20 -34.21
N THR A 235 0.69 16.59 -33.01
CA THR A 235 0.47 15.66 -31.90
C THR A 235 -1.02 15.45 -31.74
N GLU A 236 -1.47 14.23 -31.96
CA GLU A 236 -2.86 13.83 -31.72
C GLU A 236 -2.96 12.84 -30.57
N ARG A 237 -4.09 12.88 -29.88
CA ARG A 237 -4.41 11.93 -28.81
C ARG A 237 -5.26 10.82 -29.40
N MET A 238 -4.75 9.61 -29.26
CA MET A 238 -5.39 8.39 -29.69
C MET A 238 -5.96 7.66 -28.48
N PHE A 239 -7.07 6.96 -28.64
CA PHE A 239 -7.82 6.30 -27.56
C PHE A 239 -7.91 4.79 -27.75
N ALA A 240 -7.91 4.07 -26.64
CA ALA A 240 -8.16 2.62 -26.56
C ALA A 240 -9.28 2.32 -25.56
N HIS A 241 -10.13 1.34 -25.88
CA HIS A 241 -11.27 0.95 -25.03
C HIS A 241 -11.06 -0.38 -24.30
N HIS A 242 -10.07 -1.17 -24.70
CA HIS A 242 -9.65 -2.44 -24.09
C HIS A 242 -10.66 -3.59 -24.06
N LEU A 243 -11.89 -3.38 -24.53
CA LEU A 243 -12.94 -4.41 -24.53
C LEU A 243 -12.97 -5.24 -25.82
N ILE A 244 -13.24 -6.54 -25.69
CA ILE A 244 -13.62 -7.39 -26.81
C ILE A 244 -15.14 -7.52 -26.87
N CYS A 245 -15.72 -7.34 -28.05
CA CYS A 245 -17.15 -7.49 -28.26
C CYS A 245 -17.53 -8.87 -28.82
N ASN A 246 -18.72 -9.34 -28.45
CA ASN A 246 -19.33 -10.55 -28.97
C ASN A 246 -19.53 -10.42 -30.49
N ARG A 247 -18.94 -11.33 -31.27
CA ARG A 247 -19.06 -11.32 -32.74
C ARG A 247 -20.50 -11.46 -33.24
N ASN A 248 -21.36 -12.06 -32.41
CA ASN A 248 -22.69 -12.44 -32.85
C ASN A 248 -23.70 -12.60 -31.68
N PRO A 249 -24.38 -11.54 -31.24
CA PRO A 249 -25.34 -11.62 -30.13
C PRO A 249 -26.70 -12.22 -30.56
N TYR A 250 -26.71 -13.35 -31.27
CA TYR A 250 -27.90 -13.89 -31.93
C TYR A 250 -29.10 -14.08 -30.97
N GLU A 251 -30.28 -13.71 -31.47
CA GLU A 251 -31.60 -14.16 -31.02
C GLU A 251 -32.14 -13.72 -29.65
N VAL A 252 -32.48 -12.44 -29.44
CA VAL A 252 -33.77 -12.12 -28.76
C VAL A 252 -34.39 -10.82 -29.30
N GLN A 253 -35.27 -11.01 -30.27
CA GLN A 253 -36.45 -10.19 -30.64
C GLN A 253 -36.29 -8.74 -31.12
N ARG A 254 -36.67 -8.60 -32.40
CA ARG A 254 -37.29 -7.44 -33.08
C ARG A 254 -36.38 -6.24 -33.42
N ASN A 255 -35.85 -6.34 -34.64
CA ASN A 255 -35.37 -5.30 -35.57
C ASN A 255 -33.84 -5.10 -35.68
N LYS A 256 -33.31 -5.56 -36.83
CA LYS A 256 -32.02 -5.22 -37.48
C LYS A 256 -30.74 -5.71 -36.80
N PHE A 257 -30.33 -6.93 -37.18
CA PHE A 257 -29.03 -7.55 -36.92
C PHE A 257 -27.85 -6.58 -37.11
N ARG A 258 -27.18 -6.22 -36.01
CA ARG A 258 -25.82 -5.66 -36.02
C ARG A 258 -24.86 -6.76 -35.57
N SER A 259 -24.13 -7.39 -36.48
CA SER A 259 -22.96 -8.21 -36.10
C SER A 259 -21.81 -7.26 -35.83
N LEU A 260 -21.28 -7.30 -34.61
CA LEU A 260 -20.09 -6.55 -34.21
C LEU A 260 -18.85 -7.38 -34.56
N THR A 261 -17.74 -6.71 -34.86
CA THR A 261 -16.42 -7.36 -34.84
C THR A 261 -15.97 -7.57 -33.39
N SER A 262 -14.91 -8.35 -33.18
CA SER A 262 -14.29 -8.46 -31.85
C SER A 262 -13.74 -7.13 -31.32
N ASP A 263 -13.52 -6.17 -32.21
CA ASP A 263 -13.07 -4.80 -31.91
C ASP A 263 -14.24 -3.81 -31.73
N CYS A 264 -15.44 -4.31 -31.42
CA CYS A 264 -16.63 -3.47 -31.19
C CYS A 264 -17.02 -2.56 -32.38
N LYS A 265 -16.62 -2.93 -33.62
CA LYS A 265 -16.98 -2.19 -34.84
C LYS A 265 -18.24 -2.77 -35.47
N TYR A 266 -19.13 -1.90 -35.94
CA TYR A 266 -20.29 -2.23 -36.76
C TYR A 266 -20.10 -1.66 -38.17
N GLN A 267 -20.14 -2.53 -39.18
CA GLN A 267 -19.90 -2.13 -40.58
C GLN A 267 -18.55 -1.38 -40.79
N GLY A 268 -17.53 -1.74 -40.01
CA GLY A 268 -16.20 -1.12 -40.07
C GLY A 268 -16.05 0.17 -39.27
N VAL A 269 -17.12 0.68 -38.64
CA VAL A 269 -17.11 1.90 -37.83
C VAL A 269 -17.20 1.54 -36.34
N PHE A 270 -16.43 2.21 -35.50
CA PHE A 270 -16.50 2.03 -34.05
C PHE A 270 -17.92 2.34 -33.52
N PHE A 271 -18.49 1.40 -32.76
CA PHE A 271 -19.81 1.57 -32.17
C PHE A 271 -19.69 1.76 -30.65
N GLU A 272 -19.64 3.01 -30.23
CA GLU A 272 -19.50 3.41 -28.82
C GLU A 272 -20.59 2.79 -27.90
N GLY A 273 -21.80 2.53 -28.42
CA GLY A 273 -22.84 1.87 -27.64
C GLY A 273 -22.46 0.46 -27.16
N ALA A 274 -21.56 -0.23 -27.86
CA ALA A 274 -21.11 -1.57 -27.47
C ALA A 274 -20.26 -1.57 -26.21
N ILE A 275 -19.46 -0.52 -25.99
CA ILE A 275 -18.62 -0.39 -24.79
C ILE A 275 -19.39 0.23 -23.61
N LYS A 276 -20.67 0.58 -23.81
CA LYS A 276 -21.56 1.16 -22.78
C LYS A 276 -22.66 0.20 -22.32
N ASP A 277 -22.69 -1.02 -22.86
CA ASP A 277 -23.68 -2.04 -22.53
C ASP A 277 -23.00 -3.42 -22.42
N SER A 278 -23.09 -4.00 -21.21
CA SER A 278 -22.48 -5.29 -20.86
C SER A 278 -22.99 -6.46 -21.69
N TYR A 279 -24.11 -6.31 -22.38
CA TYR A 279 -24.62 -7.31 -23.33
C TYR A 279 -23.66 -7.55 -24.51
N TYR A 280 -23.01 -6.49 -25.02
CA TYR A 280 -22.14 -6.60 -26.19
C TYR A 280 -20.72 -7.04 -25.85
N VAL A 281 -20.32 -6.96 -24.58
CA VAL A 281 -18.96 -7.26 -24.12
C VAL A 281 -18.76 -8.76 -23.90
N ASP A 282 -17.69 -9.32 -24.44
CA ASP A 282 -17.20 -10.66 -24.13
C ASP A 282 -16.13 -10.54 -23.03
N ALA A 283 -16.53 -10.77 -21.78
CA ALA A 283 -15.64 -10.57 -20.63
C ALA A 283 -14.49 -11.59 -20.61
N ASN A 284 -14.77 -12.86 -20.94
CA ASN A 284 -13.74 -13.90 -20.94
C ASN A 284 -12.70 -13.65 -22.04
N ALA A 285 -13.15 -13.28 -23.24
CA ALA A 285 -12.22 -12.92 -24.32
C ALA A 285 -11.44 -11.65 -23.98
N THR A 286 -12.07 -10.67 -23.33
CA THR A 286 -11.39 -9.43 -22.89
C THR A 286 -10.28 -9.74 -21.89
N VAL A 287 -10.58 -10.51 -20.83
CA VAL A 287 -9.61 -10.88 -19.79
C VAL A 287 -8.44 -11.67 -20.38
N ALA A 288 -8.71 -12.65 -21.24
CA ALA A 288 -7.67 -13.40 -21.94
C ALA A 288 -6.84 -12.57 -22.95
N ASN A 289 -7.23 -11.33 -23.22
CA ASN A 289 -6.58 -10.44 -24.20
C ASN A 289 -5.85 -9.25 -23.55
N ILE A 290 -5.82 -9.15 -22.22
CA ILE A 290 -5.22 -8.01 -21.49
C ILE A 290 -3.81 -7.68 -21.99
N PHE A 291 -2.94 -8.68 -22.12
CA PHE A 291 -1.54 -8.52 -22.52
C PHE A 291 -1.30 -8.67 -24.04
N ASN A 292 -2.36 -8.84 -24.85
CA ASN A 292 -2.22 -8.88 -26.30
C ASN A 292 -2.29 -7.48 -26.92
N LEU A 293 -1.18 -6.75 -26.89
CA LEU A 293 -1.06 -5.39 -27.42
C LEU A 293 -1.29 -5.28 -28.94
N ASN A 294 -1.20 -6.40 -29.66
CA ASN A 294 -1.46 -6.44 -31.10
C ASN A 294 -2.95 -6.47 -31.45
N HIS A 295 -3.83 -6.74 -30.49
CA HIS A 295 -5.25 -6.74 -30.74
C HIS A 295 -5.78 -5.30 -30.84
N PRO A 296 -6.61 -4.97 -31.85
CA PRO A 296 -7.11 -3.60 -32.06
C PRO A 296 -7.76 -2.92 -30.84
N SER A 297 -8.40 -3.69 -29.96
CA SER A 297 -9.02 -3.14 -28.74
C SER A 297 -8.02 -2.51 -27.77
N ASN A 298 -6.77 -2.97 -27.79
CA ASN A 298 -5.66 -2.45 -26.97
C ASN A 298 -4.82 -1.41 -27.72
N GLN A 299 -5.03 -1.25 -29.03
CA GLN A 299 -4.34 -0.25 -29.81
C GLN A 299 -5.04 1.09 -29.65
N HIS A 300 -4.27 2.12 -29.30
CA HIS A 300 -4.71 3.52 -29.37
C HIS A 300 -4.91 3.92 -30.84
N SER A 301 -6.02 3.47 -31.41
CA SER A 301 -6.33 3.58 -32.84
C SER A 301 -7.58 4.42 -33.12
N LEU A 302 -8.34 4.77 -32.08
CA LEU A 302 -9.50 5.65 -32.19
C LEU A 302 -9.07 7.11 -32.05
N ASP A 303 -9.39 7.94 -33.04
CA ASP A 303 -9.16 9.37 -32.95
C ASP A 303 -10.28 10.07 -32.14
N LYS A 304 -10.07 11.35 -31.81
CA LYS A 304 -11.05 12.17 -31.08
C LYS A 304 -12.40 12.32 -31.82
N SER A 305 -12.44 12.19 -33.14
CA SER A 305 -13.67 12.27 -33.94
C SER A 305 -14.50 10.99 -33.86
N GLU A 306 -13.87 9.84 -33.63
CA GLU A 306 -14.52 8.53 -33.46
C GLU A 306 -15.10 8.33 -32.05
N VAL A 307 -14.60 9.05 -31.06
CA VAL A 307 -15.05 8.96 -29.66
C VAL A 307 -15.80 10.22 -29.22
N GLN A 308 -17.07 10.07 -28.82
CA GLN A 308 -17.87 11.21 -28.35
C GLN A 308 -17.51 11.59 -26.90
N ASN A 309 -17.58 12.89 -26.58
CA ASN A 309 -17.42 13.44 -25.23
C ASN A 309 -16.02 13.31 -24.57
N THR A 310 -15.01 12.79 -25.28
CA THR A 310 -13.60 12.75 -24.82
C THR A 310 -12.88 14.08 -24.96
N SER A 311 -13.56 15.12 -25.46
CA SER A 311 -13.00 16.46 -25.60
C SER A 311 -12.90 17.23 -24.28
N LYS A 312 -13.40 16.67 -23.17
CA LYS A 312 -13.63 17.39 -21.91
C LYS A 312 -12.66 17.01 -20.80
N SER A 313 -12.23 15.75 -20.79
CA SER A 313 -11.12 15.19 -20.04
C SER A 313 -9.87 15.19 -20.93
N VAL A 314 -8.74 15.58 -20.35
CA VAL A 314 -7.43 15.55 -20.98
C VAL A 314 -6.54 14.76 -20.05
N PHE A 315 -6.00 13.67 -20.54
CA PHE A 315 -5.09 12.77 -19.85
C PHE A 315 -4.35 11.94 -20.90
N GLU A 316 -3.37 11.17 -20.46
CA GLU A 316 -2.62 10.21 -21.25
C GLU A 316 -1.96 9.17 -20.34
N THR A 317 -1.35 8.17 -20.96
CA THR A 317 -0.48 7.21 -20.31
C THR A 317 0.96 7.74 -20.30
N ILE A 318 1.52 7.91 -19.10
CA ILE A 318 2.95 8.17 -18.91
C ILE A 318 3.64 6.81 -18.65
N PRO A 319 4.61 6.38 -19.48
CA PRO A 319 5.30 5.11 -19.27
C PRO A 319 6.14 5.12 -17.99
N LEU A 320 6.53 3.93 -17.51
CA LEU A 320 7.41 3.81 -16.35
C LEU A 320 8.71 4.58 -16.58
N SER A 321 9.03 5.48 -15.65
CA SER A 321 10.25 6.27 -15.71
C SER A 321 10.78 6.58 -14.31
N SER A 322 12.10 6.70 -14.22
CA SER A 322 12.80 7.26 -13.07
C SER A 322 13.02 8.78 -13.19
N ASN A 323 12.63 9.38 -14.32
CA ASN A 323 12.67 10.83 -14.51
C ASN A 323 11.44 11.49 -13.89
N PHE A 324 11.42 11.54 -12.56
CA PHE A 324 10.32 12.11 -11.79
C PHE A 324 10.03 13.57 -12.16
N LEU A 325 11.05 14.38 -12.44
CA LEU A 325 10.85 15.78 -12.87
C LEU A 325 10.04 15.88 -14.17
N ASN A 326 10.28 14.97 -15.11
CA ASN A 326 9.49 14.93 -16.35
C ASN A 326 8.05 14.50 -16.07
N ILE A 327 7.84 13.47 -15.25
CA ILE A 327 6.49 13.02 -14.85
C ILE A 327 5.71 14.19 -14.24
N LYS A 328 6.28 14.87 -13.24
CA LYS A 328 5.68 16.04 -12.59
C LYS A 328 5.36 17.15 -13.59
N SER A 329 6.28 17.45 -14.51
CA SER A 329 6.06 18.46 -15.54
C SER A 329 4.91 18.10 -16.48
N ILE A 330 4.71 16.82 -16.77
CA ILE A 330 3.66 16.34 -17.65
C ILE A 330 2.30 16.38 -16.93
N VAL A 331 2.22 15.85 -15.71
CA VAL A 331 0.99 15.78 -14.92
C VAL A 331 0.46 17.16 -14.55
N ASN A 332 1.35 18.12 -14.32
CA ASN A 332 0.97 19.51 -14.06
C ASN A 332 0.68 20.33 -15.31
N ASP A 333 0.90 19.78 -16.51
CA ASP A 333 0.53 20.45 -17.75
C ASP A 333 -0.98 20.30 -18.00
N SER A 334 -1.73 21.38 -17.82
CA SER A 334 -3.18 21.43 -18.09
C SER A 334 -3.59 21.10 -19.53
N GLY A 335 -2.65 21.13 -20.49
CA GLY A 335 -2.84 20.68 -21.86
C GLY A 335 -2.72 19.16 -22.04
N ARG A 336 -2.24 18.45 -21.01
CA ARG A 336 -2.02 17.00 -20.99
C ARG A 336 -2.83 16.29 -19.91
N PHE A 337 -3.05 16.92 -18.76
CA PHE A 337 -3.82 16.41 -17.63
C PHE A 337 -4.76 17.48 -17.05
N ASN A 338 -6.06 17.39 -17.37
CA ASN A 338 -7.07 18.36 -16.92
C ASN A 338 -8.51 17.87 -17.15
N ILE A 339 -9.42 18.26 -16.26
CA ILE A 339 -10.87 18.11 -16.46
C ILE A 339 -11.49 19.50 -16.58
N SER A 340 -11.90 19.84 -17.81
CA SER A 340 -12.35 21.19 -18.15
C SER A 340 -13.77 21.52 -17.66
N GLU A 341 -14.66 20.54 -17.60
CA GLU A 341 -16.08 20.73 -17.28
C GLU A 341 -16.66 19.58 -16.45
N TYR A 342 -17.69 19.88 -15.66
CA TYR A 342 -18.46 18.92 -14.85
C TYR A 342 -19.29 17.93 -15.67
N SER A 343 -19.77 18.36 -16.85
CA SER A 343 -20.50 17.47 -17.75
C SER A 343 -19.50 16.78 -18.67
N GLY A 344 -19.26 15.47 -18.54
CA GLY A 344 -18.16 14.86 -19.30
C GLY A 344 -18.14 13.33 -19.33
N SER A 345 -17.02 12.78 -19.79
CA SER A 345 -16.80 11.34 -19.95
C SER A 345 -17.14 10.58 -18.67
N GLY A 346 -17.72 9.39 -18.85
CA GLY A 346 -18.02 8.51 -17.73
C GLY A 346 -16.78 7.74 -17.28
N THR A 347 -16.98 6.96 -16.24
CA THR A 347 -15.93 6.29 -15.48
C THR A 347 -15.94 4.80 -15.83
N ALA A 348 -14.78 4.28 -16.24
CA ALA A 348 -14.54 2.87 -16.49
C ALA A 348 -13.18 2.45 -15.91
N SER A 349 -13.18 2.15 -14.61
CA SER A 349 -11.99 1.71 -13.86
C SER A 349 -11.24 0.53 -14.50
N TYR A 350 -11.95 -0.38 -15.17
CA TYR A 350 -11.36 -1.51 -15.88
C TYR A 350 -10.42 -1.08 -17.02
N ALA A 351 -10.69 0.04 -17.71
CA ALA A 351 -9.87 0.48 -18.83
C ALA A 351 -8.50 0.92 -18.33
N GLY A 352 -8.49 1.72 -17.27
CA GLY A 352 -7.27 2.12 -16.56
C GLY A 352 -6.50 0.91 -16.02
N LEU A 353 -7.20 -0.05 -15.40
CA LEU A 353 -6.58 -1.27 -14.86
C LEU A 353 -5.91 -2.13 -15.94
N ILE A 354 -6.58 -2.37 -17.08
CA ILE A 354 -6.01 -3.14 -18.18
C ILE A 354 -4.76 -2.45 -18.72
N ARG A 355 -4.80 -1.13 -18.92
CA ARG A 355 -3.63 -0.39 -19.40
C ARG A 355 -2.51 -0.35 -18.35
N ALA A 356 -2.85 -0.23 -17.07
CA ALA A 356 -1.87 -0.27 -15.99
C ALA A 356 -1.16 -1.62 -15.91
N ALA A 357 -1.88 -2.73 -16.10
CA ALA A 357 -1.29 -4.05 -16.19
C ALA A 357 -0.29 -4.16 -17.36
N GLN A 358 -0.68 -3.67 -18.54
CA GLN A 358 0.21 -3.63 -19.72
C GLN A 358 1.47 -2.79 -19.47
N ILE A 359 1.38 -1.70 -18.72
CA ILE A 359 2.56 -0.90 -18.37
C ILE A 359 3.39 -1.59 -17.30
N ALA A 360 2.77 -2.20 -16.29
CA ALA A 360 3.46 -2.96 -15.25
C ALA A 360 4.27 -4.15 -15.83
N GLU A 361 3.76 -4.81 -16.87
CA GLU A 361 4.46 -5.88 -17.60
C GLU A 361 5.82 -5.41 -18.16
N THR A 362 5.93 -4.14 -18.55
CA THR A 362 7.19 -3.57 -19.05
C THR A 362 8.22 -3.23 -17.96
N GLY A 363 7.83 -3.40 -16.69
CA GLY A 363 8.66 -3.09 -15.52
C GLY A 363 9.92 -3.92 -15.42
N MET A 364 11.03 -3.30 -14.99
CA MET A 364 12.33 -3.95 -14.82
C MET A 364 12.62 -4.31 -13.37
N ASN A 365 11.70 -4.01 -12.45
CA ASN A 365 11.85 -4.32 -11.04
C ASN A 365 10.99 -5.53 -10.65
N PRO A 366 11.49 -6.42 -9.77
CA PRO A 366 10.74 -7.60 -9.32
C PRO A 366 9.51 -7.22 -8.49
N ARG A 367 9.52 -6.06 -7.82
CA ARG A 367 8.35 -5.58 -7.09
C ARG A 367 7.54 -4.64 -7.97
N ARG A 368 6.27 -4.99 -8.24
CA ARG A 368 5.35 -4.20 -9.08
C ARG A 368 4.09 -3.87 -8.30
N LEU A 369 3.78 -2.59 -8.15
CA LEU A 369 2.65 -2.11 -7.37
C LEU A 369 1.72 -1.28 -8.26
N ILE A 370 0.49 -1.74 -8.42
CA ILE A 370 -0.58 -1.03 -9.15
C ILE A 370 -1.52 -0.40 -8.12
N ILE A 371 -1.71 0.91 -8.18
CA ILE A 371 -2.56 1.66 -7.23
C ILE A 371 -3.67 2.37 -7.99
N ILE A 372 -4.92 2.03 -7.69
CA ILE A 372 -6.10 2.70 -8.27
C ILE A 372 -6.44 3.95 -7.44
N LEU A 373 -6.56 5.09 -8.09
CA LEU A 373 -6.96 6.38 -7.51
C LEU A 373 -8.26 6.85 -8.19
N SER A 374 -9.40 6.67 -7.52
CA SER A 374 -10.73 6.95 -8.08
C SER A 374 -11.75 7.26 -6.99
N ASP A 375 -12.90 7.84 -7.31
CA ASP A 375 -14.06 7.88 -6.39
C ASP A 375 -14.95 6.63 -6.49
N GLY A 376 -14.59 5.68 -7.35
CA GLY A 376 -15.18 4.35 -7.49
C GLY A 376 -16.52 4.32 -8.22
N VAL A 377 -16.98 5.45 -8.78
CA VAL A 377 -18.31 5.55 -9.39
C VAL A 377 -18.26 5.18 -10.88
N ASP A 378 -18.14 3.88 -11.19
CA ASP A 378 -18.18 3.41 -12.58
C ASP A 378 -19.54 3.70 -13.23
N SER A 379 -19.51 4.42 -14.35
CA SER A 379 -20.73 4.83 -15.07
C SER A 379 -21.52 3.66 -15.64
N LYS A 380 -20.85 2.52 -15.87
CA LYS A 380 -21.43 1.25 -16.32
C LYS A 380 -20.90 0.09 -15.49
N SER A 381 -21.18 0.12 -14.19
CA SER A 381 -20.81 -0.94 -13.23
C SER A 381 -21.05 -2.37 -13.74
N SER A 382 -22.14 -2.64 -14.47
CA SER A 382 -22.41 -3.98 -15.02
C SER A 382 -21.33 -4.54 -15.95
N ILE A 383 -20.53 -3.69 -16.61
CA ILE A 383 -19.39 -4.13 -17.43
C ILE A 383 -18.24 -4.49 -16.51
N THR A 384 -17.89 -3.59 -15.58
CA THR A 384 -16.84 -3.81 -14.58
C THR A 384 -17.11 -5.08 -13.77
N ASP A 385 -18.33 -5.25 -13.25
CA ASP A 385 -18.74 -6.43 -12.49
C ASP A 385 -18.57 -7.71 -13.31
N LYS A 386 -18.91 -7.67 -14.61
CA LYS A 386 -18.78 -8.81 -15.53
C LYS A 386 -17.31 -9.17 -15.77
N LEU A 387 -16.43 -8.18 -15.90
CA LEU A 387 -14.98 -8.40 -16.08
C LEU A 387 -14.33 -8.92 -14.80
N ILE A 388 -14.65 -8.33 -13.64
CA ILE A 388 -14.16 -8.81 -12.34
C ILE A 388 -14.62 -10.26 -12.13
N SER A 389 -15.88 -10.57 -12.41
CA SER A 389 -16.41 -11.94 -12.30
C SER A 389 -15.75 -12.94 -13.27
N ALA A 390 -15.21 -12.44 -14.40
CA ALA A 390 -14.45 -13.24 -15.35
C ALA A 390 -12.97 -13.42 -14.95
N GLY A 391 -12.53 -12.83 -13.84
CA GLY A 391 -11.17 -12.96 -13.33
C GLY A 391 -10.21 -11.85 -13.75
N LEU A 392 -10.69 -10.65 -14.12
CA LEU A 392 -9.84 -9.52 -14.54
C LEU A 392 -8.64 -9.29 -13.62
N CYS A 393 -8.89 -9.17 -12.32
CA CYS A 393 -7.88 -8.75 -11.36
C CYS A 393 -6.93 -9.89 -10.97
N SER A 394 -7.45 -11.12 -10.87
CA SER A 394 -6.61 -12.31 -10.68
C SER A 394 -5.70 -12.56 -11.87
N GLU A 395 -6.22 -12.45 -13.10
CA GLU A 395 -5.42 -12.65 -14.32
C GLU A 395 -4.25 -11.66 -14.40
N ILE A 396 -4.48 -10.39 -14.04
CA ILE A 396 -3.42 -9.36 -14.00
C ILE A 396 -2.32 -9.75 -13.02
N ILE A 397 -2.67 -10.08 -11.77
CA ILE A 397 -1.69 -10.39 -10.73
C ILE A 397 -0.95 -11.70 -11.04
N ASP A 398 -1.68 -12.73 -11.45
CA ASP A 398 -1.12 -14.05 -11.72
C ASP A 398 -0.13 -13.96 -12.90
N THR A 399 -0.51 -13.31 -13.99
CA THR A 399 0.38 -13.13 -15.16
C THR A 399 1.64 -12.34 -14.80
N LEU A 400 1.49 -11.21 -14.09
CA LEU A 400 2.65 -10.41 -13.69
C LEU A 400 3.55 -11.16 -12.69
N SER A 401 2.99 -11.98 -11.80
CA SER A 401 3.76 -12.72 -10.78
C SER A 401 4.44 -13.98 -11.31
N GLU A 402 4.08 -14.44 -12.51
CA GLU A 402 4.78 -15.54 -13.21
C GLU A 402 6.11 -15.09 -13.84
N GLU A 403 6.33 -13.79 -13.99
CA GLU A 403 7.55 -13.25 -14.56
C GLU A 403 8.77 -13.40 -13.63
N VAL A 404 9.94 -13.49 -14.25
CA VAL A 404 11.23 -13.55 -13.55
C VAL A 404 12.13 -12.44 -14.08
N VAL A 405 12.52 -11.53 -13.20
CA VAL A 405 13.36 -10.37 -13.53
C VAL A 405 14.64 -10.43 -12.69
N ASN A 406 15.79 -10.44 -13.35
CA ASN A 406 17.11 -10.54 -12.71
C ASN A 406 17.22 -11.73 -11.73
N GLY A 407 16.64 -12.89 -12.09
CA GLY A 407 16.67 -14.09 -11.27
C GLY A 407 15.67 -14.12 -10.10
N ASN A 408 14.93 -13.03 -9.87
CA ASN A 408 13.90 -12.93 -8.84
C ASN A 408 12.50 -13.08 -9.45
N ASN A 409 11.64 -13.84 -8.77
CA ASN A 409 10.23 -13.90 -9.15
C ASN A 409 9.57 -12.55 -8.90
N VAL A 410 8.78 -12.09 -9.87
CA VAL A 410 8.03 -10.84 -9.74
C VAL A 410 6.95 -11.01 -8.68
N ARG A 411 6.81 -9.99 -7.81
CA ARG A 411 5.72 -9.85 -6.87
C ARG A 411 4.85 -8.67 -7.31
N ALA A 412 3.72 -9.00 -7.91
CA ALA A 412 2.72 -8.00 -8.29
C ALA A 412 1.69 -7.81 -7.17
N GLU A 413 1.38 -6.56 -6.85
CA GLU A 413 0.38 -6.18 -5.85
C GLU A 413 -0.55 -5.10 -6.41
N MET A 414 -1.81 -5.15 -5.99
CA MET A 414 -2.83 -4.15 -6.31
C MET A 414 -3.40 -3.56 -5.03
N ALA A 415 -3.60 -2.24 -5.03
CA ALA A 415 -4.30 -1.51 -3.99
C ALA A 415 -5.24 -0.47 -4.61
N ALA A 416 -6.23 -0.05 -3.84
CA ALA A 416 -7.20 0.94 -4.28
C ALA A 416 -7.39 2.01 -3.21
N ILE A 417 -7.37 3.27 -3.62
CA ILE A 417 -7.53 4.41 -2.74
C ILE A 417 -8.62 5.31 -3.31
N GLY A 418 -9.60 5.58 -2.44
CA GLY A 418 -10.86 6.19 -2.79
C GLY A 418 -11.00 7.63 -2.32
N PHE A 419 -11.46 8.53 -3.20
CA PHE A 419 -11.84 9.92 -2.87
C PHE A 419 -13.33 9.98 -2.48
N ASP A 420 -13.66 10.31 -1.22
CA ASP A 420 -15.03 10.23 -0.68
C ASP A 420 -15.71 8.87 -0.96
N TYR A 421 -14.90 7.81 -0.93
CA TYR A 421 -15.31 6.48 -1.37
C TYR A 421 -15.97 5.67 -0.25
N SER A 422 -16.99 4.90 -0.64
CA SER A 422 -17.64 3.93 0.23
C SER A 422 -17.77 2.58 -0.48
N VAL A 423 -17.14 1.54 0.10
CA VAL A 423 -17.24 0.15 -0.38
C VAL A 423 -18.70 -0.30 -0.49
N SER A 424 -19.54 0.12 0.46
CA SER A 424 -20.97 -0.25 0.48
C SER A 424 -21.75 0.31 -0.71
N SER A 425 -21.32 1.44 -1.26
CA SER A 425 -21.97 2.09 -2.41
C SER A 425 -21.40 1.59 -3.73
N ASN A 426 -20.08 1.36 -3.79
CA ASN A 426 -19.35 1.03 -5.02
C ASN A 426 -18.35 -0.11 -4.78
N PRO A 427 -18.78 -1.38 -4.78
CA PRO A 427 -17.94 -2.51 -4.37
C PRO A 427 -16.89 -2.93 -5.42
N GLN A 428 -16.89 -2.37 -6.62
CA GLN A 428 -16.06 -2.81 -7.75
C GLN A 428 -14.56 -2.81 -7.43
N MET A 429 -14.05 -1.72 -6.87
CA MET A 429 -12.64 -1.62 -6.49
C MET A 429 -12.28 -2.68 -5.44
N ALA A 430 -13.12 -2.86 -4.42
CA ALA A 430 -12.94 -3.89 -3.38
C ALA A 430 -13.01 -5.31 -3.92
N ASN A 431 -13.95 -5.60 -4.81
CA ASN A 431 -14.06 -6.90 -5.46
C ASN A 431 -12.85 -7.22 -6.35
N CYS A 432 -12.14 -6.21 -6.83
CA CYS A 432 -10.94 -6.36 -7.65
C CYS A 432 -9.68 -6.55 -6.83
N VAL A 433 -9.40 -5.64 -5.88
CA VAL A 433 -8.12 -5.63 -5.14
C VAL A 433 -8.14 -6.37 -3.80
N GLY A 434 -9.33 -6.74 -3.31
CA GLY A 434 -9.55 -7.29 -1.97
C GLY A 434 -9.95 -6.22 -0.95
N GLU A 435 -10.91 -6.51 -0.07
CA GLU A 435 -11.44 -5.55 0.91
C GLU A 435 -10.36 -4.97 1.84
N GLU A 436 -9.33 -5.76 2.15
CA GLU A 436 -8.20 -5.37 2.99
C GLU A 436 -7.20 -4.42 2.32
N ARG A 437 -7.29 -4.28 0.98
CA ARG A 437 -6.42 -3.42 0.17
C ARG A 437 -7.15 -2.22 -0.43
N VAL A 438 -8.35 -1.94 0.07
CA VAL A 438 -9.09 -0.71 -0.24
C VAL A 438 -9.03 0.26 0.91
N TYR A 439 -8.69 1.50 0.60
CA TYR A 439 -8.56 2.57 1.57
C TYR A 439 -9.46 3.74 1.17
N SER A 440 -10.37 4.13 2.05
CA SER A 440 -11.11 5.38 1.92
C SER A 440 -10.35 6.45 2.67
N ALA A 441 -9.94 7.51 1.98
CA ALA A 441 -9.19 8.59 2.60
C ALA A 441 -10.12 9.69 3.09
N VAL A 442 -9.79 10.27 4.26
CA VAL A 442 -10.52 11.41 4.82
C VAL A 442 -9.93 12.73 4.32
N ASN A 443 -8.65 12.74 3.93
CA ASN A 443 -7.96 13.90 3.38
C ASN A 443 -6.80 13.49 2.46
N THR A 444 -6.24 14.46 1.72
CA THR A 444 -5.12 14.23 0.78
C THR A 444 -3.87 13.65 1.46
N GLU A 445 -3.58 14.05 2.69
CA GLU A 445 -2.40 13.57 3.44
C GLU A 445 -2.57 12.09 3.85
N ASP A 446 -3.79 11.62 4.12
CA ASP A 446 -4.08 10.20 4.36
C ASP A 446 -3.83 9.36 3.10
N ILE A 447 -4.22 9.86 1.91
CA ILE A 447 -3.98 9.18 0.63
C ILE A 447 -2.47 9.00 0.45
N LYS A 448 -1.73 10.09 0.56
CA LYS A 448 -0.28 10.11 0.44
C LYS A 448 0.37 9.14 1.42
N ASN A 449 0.10 9.27 2.71
CA ASN A 449 0.70 8.41 3.74
C ASN A 449 0.38 6.93 3.50
N LYS A 450 -0.81 6.62 2.98
CA LYS A 450 -1.18 5.26 2.63
C LYS A 450 -0.39 4.74 1.43
N ILE A 451 -0.23 5.54 0.38
CA ILE A 451 0.58 5.17 -0.79
C ILE A 451 2.04 4.97 -0.38
N LEU A 452 2.60 5.89 0.40
CA LEU A 452 3.97 5.77 0.90
C LEU A 452 4.14 4.55 1.79
N SER A 453 3.14 4.22 2.61
CA SER A 453 3.14 2.99 3.41
C SER A 453 3.15 1.73 2.54
N LEU A 454 2.38 1.71 1.43
CA LEU A 454 2.37 0.58 0.49
C LEU A 454 3.70 0.46 -0.26
N ILE A 455 4.29 1.58 -0.66
CA ILE A 455 5.62 1.61 -1.28
C ILE A 455 6.70 1.17 -0.28
N SER A 456 6.62 1.58 0.98
CA SER A 456 7.61 1.30 2.04
C SER A 456 7.41 -0.04 2.75
N GLU A 457 6.48 -0.88 2.29
CA GLU A 457 5.98 -2.09 2.99
C GLU A 457 6.99 -3.25 3.10
N GLU A 458 8.20 -2.97 3.58
CA GLU A 458 8.90 -3.86 4.49
C GLU A 458 8.90 -3.24 5.89
N VAL A 459 7.99 -3.71 6.74
CA VAL A 459 8.19 -3.60 8.18
C VAL A 459 9.38 -4.48 8.52
N GLY A 460 10.36 -3.96 9.27
CA GLY A 460 11.55 -4.75 9.62
C GLY A 460 11.18 -6.11 10.21
N SER A 461 11.96 -7.14 9.94
CA SER A 461 11.82 -8.47 10.54
C SER A 461 12.67 -8.57 11.80
N LEU A 462 12.16 -9.24 12.84
CA LEU A 462 12.97 -9.52 14.03
C LEU A 462 14.08 -10.53 13.70
N VAL A 463 15.28 -10.24 14.17
CA VAL A 463 16.37 -11.22 14.19
C VAL A 463 16.23 -12.01 15.49
N ARG A 464 15.84 -13.29 15.37
CA ARG A 464 15.74 -14.22 16.52
C ARG A 464 17.05 -14.91 16.83
#